data_AF-A0A959UM29-F1
#
_entry.id   AF-A0A959UM29-F1
#
_cell.length_a   1.000
_cell.length_b   1.000
_cell.length_c   1.000
_cell.angle_alpha   90.00
_cell.angle_beta   90.00
_cell.angle_gamma   90.00
#
_symmetry.space_group_name_H-M   'P 1'
#
loop_
_entity.id
_entity.type
_entity.pdbx_description
1 polymer ?
#
loop_
_entity_poly.entity_id
_entity_poly.type
_entity_poly.pdbx_seq_one_letter_code
_entity_poly.pdbx_strand_id
1 'polypeptide(L)' 'MNHKIAFKTLGCRLNLYETDSVITDFANGGYEIVDFNEPADAYVINTCT' A
#
# COMPACT_ATOMS: atom_id res chain seq x y z
N MET A 1 -15.43 -3.69 -10.84
CA MET A 1 -15.10 -2.55 -9.97
C MET A 1 -13.71 -2.81 -9.46
N ASN A 2 -12.76 -1.90 -9.66
CA ASN A 2 -11.42 -2.07 -9.07
C ASN A 2 -11.49 -1.56 -7.64
N HIS A 3 -11.09 -2.39 -6.69
CA HIS A 3 -10.99 -1.98 -5.30
C HIS A 3 -9.76 -1.09 -5.13
N LYS A 4 -9.94 0.09 -4.51
CA LYS A 4 -8.90 1.09 -4.29
C LYS A 4 -8.17 0.84 -2.98
N ILE A 5 -6.85 0.82 -3.01
CA ILE A 5 -6.01 0.64 -1.81
C ILE A 5 -4.93 1.71 -1.77
N ALA A 6 -4.68 2.26 -0.59
CA ALA A 6 -3.61 3.20 -0.35
C ALA A 6 -2.60 2.71 0.69
N PHE A 7 -1.33 3.03 0.51
CA PHE A 7 -0.22 2.57 1.34
C PHE A 7 0.54 3.73 1.98
N LYS A 8 0.93 3.57 3.25
CA LYS A 8 1.86 4.46 3.95
C LYS A 8 2.91 3.64 4.69
N THR A 9 4.17 3.98 4.50
CA THR A 9 5.27 3.40 5.27
C THR A 9 5.76 4.41 6.30
N LEU A 10 5.78 4.01 7.57
CA LEU A 10 6.30 4.75 8.71
C LEU A 10 7.31 3.87 9.45
N GLY A 11 8.45 3.58 8.82
CA GLY A 11 9.41 2.64 9.38
C GLY A 11 10.80 2.78 8.80
N CYS A 12 11.59 1.73 8.97
CA CYS A 12 12.94 1.67 8.46
C CYS A 12 12.98 1.28 6.98
N ARG A 13 14.20 1.12 6.44
CA ARG A 13 14.42 0.71 5.05
C ARG A 13 13.79 -0.64 4.72
N LEU A 14 13.73 -1.58 5.68
CA LEU A 14 13.09 -2.88 5.46
C LEU A 14 11.59 -2.73 5.19
N ASN A 15 10.90 -1.86 5.94
CA ASN A 15 9.46 -1.62 5.73
C ASN A 15 9.19 -1.03 4.34
N LEU A 16 10.09 -0.21 3.78
CA LEU A 16 9.96 0.29 2.41
C LEU A 16 10.00 -0.86 1.39
N TYR A 17 10.98 -1.76 1.51
CA TYR A 17 11.09 -2.92 0.62
C TYR A 17 9.87 -3.85 0.72
N GLU A 18 9.38 -4.12 1.94
CA GLU A 18 8.17 -4.93 2.13
C GLU A 18 6.94 -4.26 1.52
N THR A 19 6.76 -2.95 1.77
CA THR A 19 5.64 -2.21 1.19
C THR A 19 5.68 -2.21 -0.33
N ASP A 20 6.84 -2.04 -0.97
CA ASP A 20 6.97 -2.09 -2.44
C ASP A 20 6.56 -3.46 -3.00
N SER A 21 6.96 -4.55 -2.33
CA SER A 21 6.55 -5.91 -2.69
C SER A 21 5.03 -6.08 -2.59
N VAL A 22 4.44 -5.63 -1.49
CA VAL A 22 2.99 -5.74 -1.26
C VAL A 22 2.21 -4.91 -2.28
N ILE A 23 2.64 -3.67 -2.58
CA ILE A 23 2.03 -2.83 -3.62
C ILE A 23 2.02 -3.57 -4.97
N THR A 24 3.13 -4.22 -5.32
CA THR A 24 3.25 -4.98 -6.58
C THR A 24 2.27 -6.14 -6.62
N ASP A 25 2.12 -6.89 -5.53
CA ASP A 25 1.18 -8.01 -5.45
C ASP A 25 -0.28 -7.55 -5.58
N PHE A 26 -0.64 -6.44 -4.93
CA PHE A 26 -1.98 -5.85 -5.06
C PHE A 26 -2.24 -5.31 -6.46
N ALA A 27 -1.28 -4.63 -7.08
CA ALA A 27 -1.40 -4.17 -8.46
C ALA A 27 -1.61 -5.36 -9.43
N ASN A 28 -0.83 -6.44 -9.26
CA ASN A 28 -0.98 -7.68 -10.04
C ASN A 28 -2.32 -8.40 -9.78
N GLY A 29 -2.89 -8.23 -8.58
CA GLY A 29 -4.23 -8.71 -8.22
C GLY A 29 -5.39 -7.90 -8.80
N GLY A 30 -5.12 -6.83 -9.56
CA GLY A 30 -6.14 -6.00 -10.19
C GLY A 30 -6.72 -4.89 -9.28
N TYR A 31 -6.05 -4.58 -8.17
CA TYR A 31 -6.41 -3.46 -7.31
C TYR A 31 -5.89 -2.13 -7.89
N GLU A 32 -6.62 -1.06 -7.63
CA GLU A 32 -6.19 0.30 -7.99
C GLU A 32 -5.40 0.90 -6.82
N ILE A 33 -4.13 1.20 -7.04
CA ILE A 33 -3.28 1.84 -6.03
C ILE A 33 -3.46 3.35 -6.16
N VAL A 34 -3.91 4.00 -5.08
CA VAL A 34 -4.18 5.45 -5.05
C VAL A 34 -3.28 6.15 -4.03
N ASP A 35 -3.15 7.48 -4.11
CA ASP A 35 -2.41 8.25 -3.11
C ASP A 35 -3.05 8.11 -1.73
N PHE A 36 -2.24 8.19 -0.67
CA PHE A 36 -2.72 8.04 0.70
C PHE A 36 -3.72 9.13 1.14
N ASN A 37 -3.75 10.27 0.45
CA ASN A 37 -4.72 11.34 0.71
C ASN A 37 -6.01 11.20 -0.10
N GLU A 38 -6.08 10.24 -1.03
CA GLU A 38 -7.28 9.96 -1.81
C GLU A 38 -8.21 8.96 -1.09
N PRO A 39 -9.52 8.98 -1.35
CA PRO A 39 -10.44 7.95 -0.87
C PRO A 39 -10.07 6.56 -1.37
N ALA A 40 -9.88 5.61 -0.47
CA ALA A 40 -9.61 4.20 -0.75
C ALA A 40 -10.58 3.29 0.02
N ASP A 41 -10.82 2.08 -0.51
CA ASP A 41 -11.61 1.04 0.15
C ASP A 41 -10.85 0.44 1.34
N ALA A 42 -9.52 0.45 1.28
CA ALA A 42 -8.64 0.05 2.38
C ALA A 42 -7.36 0.90 2.43
N TYR A 43 -6.85 1.10 3.65
CA TYR A 43 -5.59 1.78 3.91
C TYR A 43 -4.65 0.84 4.65
N VAL A 44 -3.40 0.76 4.21
CA VAL A 44 -2.35 -0.08 4.81
C VAL A 44 -1.24 0.81 5.32
N ILE A 45 -0.92 0.72 6.62
CA ILE A 45 0.19 1.43 7.24
C ILE A 45 1.21 0.40 7.72
N ASN A 46 2.41 0.39 7.13
CA ASN A 46 3.52 -0.45 7.57
C ASN A 46 4.46 0.36 8.47
N THR A 47 4.56 -0.03 9.73
CA THR A 47 5.36 0.66 10.75
C THR A 47 6.20 -0.35 11.53
N CYS A 48 7.38 0.07 11.98
CA CYS A 48 8.15 -0.65 12.99
C CYS A 48 8.06 0.08 14.35
N THR A 49 8.43 -0.59 15.44
CA THR A 49 8.61 0.05 16.76
C THR A 49 9.98 0.69 16.87
#